data_AF-A0A3D2IDA8-F1
#
_entry.id   AF-A0A3D2IDA8-F1
#
_cell.length_a   1.000
_cell.length_b   1.000
_cell.length_c   1.000
_cell.angle_alpha   90.00
_cell.angle_beta   90.00
_cell.angle_gamma   90.00
#
_symmetry.space_group_name_H-M   'P 1'
#
loop_
_entity.id
_entity.type
_entity.pdbx_description
1 polymer ?
#
loop_
_entity_poly.entity_id
_entity_poly.type
_entity_poly.pdbx_seq_one_letter_code
_entity_poly.pdbx_strand_id
1 'polypeptide(L)'
;SASVFISYPFKKVVIALRESTRLFSQSNIDDKLLEQDIEKILEWQKRIRVDKIKAVSELSEEYGERFEGYLFSILDTNYSTEDLRELAEINIQETYTRQQQINQIIASMGKTAPVFGMLGTLFGLIVILSGFNEMDSLLTGLAAALMTTLYGIVIGNFIFIPMAKKMNNIASLQFFREKLILEGILLIQQQKSSLQIFDRLKAHMHRTSQQF
;
A
#
# COMPACT_ATOMS: atom_id res chain seq x y z
N SER A 1 -13.97 21.71 -0.73
CA SER A 1 -14.47 21.05 0.49
C SER A 1 -15.71 20.17 0.31
N ALA A 2 -16.43 20.24 -0.81
CA ALA A 2 -17.40 19.20 -1.20
C ALA A 2 -16.78 18.10 -2.07
N SER A 3 -15.75 18.40 -2.86
CA SER A 3 -15.17 17.46 -3.84
C SER A 3 -14.54 16.19 -3.23
N VAL A 4 -13.89 16.23 -2.06
CA VAL A 4 -13.33 14.99 -1.45
C VAL A 4 -14.44 14.09 -0.88
N PHE A 5 -15.50 14.69 -0.30
CA PHE A 5 -16.66 13.97 0.23
C PHE A 5 -17.63 13.49 -0.87
N ILE A 6 -17.65 14.16 -2.03
CA ILE A 6 -18.40 13.75 -3.21
C ILE A 6 -17.64 12.66 -3.99
N SER A 7 -16.31 12.77 -4.09
CA SER A 7 -15.50 11.81 -4.85
C SER A 7 -15.24 10.50 -4.12
N TYR A 8 -15.26 10.47 -2.77
CA TYR A 8 -15.02 9.26 -2.00
C TYR A 8 -15.94 9.16 -0.76
N PRO A 9 -16.57 8.01 -0.52
CA PRO A 9 -17.42 7.82 0.67
C PRO A 9 -16.60 7.97 1.95
N PHE A 10 -17.16 8.64 2.96
CA PHE A 10 -16.52 8.92 4.25
C PHE A 10 -15.91 7.67 4.92
N LYS A 11 -16.54 6.50 4.74
CA LYS A 11 -16.02 5.20 5.19
C LYS A 11 -14.63 4.89 4.63
N LYS A 12 -14.36 5.18 3.35
CA LYS A 12 -13.05 4.94 2.71
C LYS A 12 -11.97 5.87 3.26
N VAL A 13 -12.32 7.10 3.64
CA VAL A 13 -11.39 8.06 4.24
C VAL A 13 -10.91 7.57 5.62
N VAL A 14 -11.84 7.09 6.46
CA VAL A 14 -11.50 6.55 7.79
C VAL A 14 -10.64 5.29 7.67
N ILE A 15 -10.97 4.39 6.74
CA ILE A 15 -10.16 3.20 6.45
C ILE A 15 -8.76 3.60 5.98
N ALA A 16 -8.65 4.55 5.05
CA ALA A 16 -7.36 5.02 4.55
C ALA A 16 -6.46 5.56 5.66
N LEU A 17 -7.00 6.35 6.58
CA LEU A 17 -6.25 6.86 7.74
C LEU A 17 -5.77 5.74 8.67
N ARG A 18 -6.64 4.76 8.96
CA ARG A 18 -6.29 3.63 9.84
C ARG A 18 -5.24 2.71 9.21
N GLU A 19 -5.43 2.35 7.95
CA GLU A 19 -4.47 1.51 7.23
C GLU A 19 -3.12 2.20 7.12
N SER A 20 -3.13 3.50 6.87
CA SER A 20 -1.91 4.25 6.75
C SER A 20 -1.11 4.37 8.05
N THR A 21 -1.76 4.55 9.20
CA THR A 21 -1.05 4.57 10.49
C THR A 21 -0.51 3.18 10.86
N ARG A 22 -1.25 2.12 10.53
CA ARG A 22 -0.76 0.74 10.65
C ARG A 22 0.47 0.49 9.78
N LEU A 23 0.40 0.86 8.49
CA LEU A 23 1.50 0.73 7.54
C LEU A 23 2.72 1.59 7.93
N PHE A 24 2.50 2.75 8.54
CA PHE A 24 3.59 3.57 9.07
C PHE A 24 4.41 2.83 10.13
N SER A 25 3.77 1.93 10.88
CA SER A 25 4.38 1.15 11.96
C SER A 25 4.91 -0.23 11.53
N GLN A 26 4.56 -0.76 10.34
CA GLN A 26 4.69 -2.20 10.07
C GLN A 26 5.43 -2.66 8.79
N SER A 27 6.11 -1.84 8.01
CA SER A 27 6.79 -2.40 6.82
C SER A 27 8.12 -1.75 6.49
N ASN A 28 9.20 -2.46 6.82
CA ASN A 28 10.39 -2.49 5.98
C ASN A 28 10.33 -3.81 5.21
N ILE A 29 9.72 -3.80 4.02
CA ILE A 29 10.04 -4.82 3.01
C ILE A 29 11.46 -4.45 2.58
N ASP A 30 12.41 -5.17 3.14
CA ASP A 30 13.85 -4.96 2.99
C ASP A 30 14.42 -6.13 2.17
N ASP A 31 15.62 -5.97 1.62
CA ASP A 31 16.27 -7.01 0.79
C ASP A 31 16.38 -8.34 1.54
N LYS A 32 16.57 -8.29 2.86
CA LYS A 32 16.58 -9.47 3.74
C LYS A 32 15.27 -10.25 3.73
N LEU A 33 14.13 -9.57 3.63
CA LEU A 33 12.83 -10.24 3.57
C LEU A 33 12.66 -10.96 2.24
N LEU A 34 13.13 -10.36 1.15
CA LEU A 34 13.11 -10.99 -0.18
C LEU A 34 14.04 -12.21 -0.24
N GLU A 35 15.22 -12.15 0.38
CA GLU A 35 16.09 -13.31 0.55
C GLU A 35 15.39 -14.43 1.33
N GLN A 36 14.70 -14.11 2.42
CA GLN A 36 13.89 -15.07 3.17
C GLN A 36 12.74 -15.66 2.33
N ASP A 37 12.11 -14.87 1.48
CA ASP A 37 11.07 -15.36 0.58
C ASP A 37 11.65 -16.34 -0.46
N ILE A 38 12.87 -16.10 -0.97
CA ILE A 38 13.58 -17.07 -1.85
C ILE A 38 13.84 -18.38 -1.10
N GLU A 39 14.35 -18.31 0.12
CA GLU A 39 14.59 -19.50 0.94
C GLU A 39 13.31 -20.32 1.17
N LYS A 40 12.19 -19.64 1.48
CA LYS A 40 10.87 -20.29 1.61
C LYS A 40 10.42 -20.93 0.30
N ILE A 41 10.60 -20.27 -0.85
CA ILE A 41 10.26 -20.84 -2.16
C ILE A 41 11.04 -22.14 -2.41
N LEU A 42 12.34 -22.17 -2.06
CA LEU A 42 13.16 -23.38 -2.18
C LEU A 42 12.72 -24.48 -1.19
N GLU A 43 12.23 -24.11 -0.01
CA GLU A 43 11.63 -25.07 0.93
C GLU A 43 10.31 -25.65 0.41
N TRP A 44 9.42 -24.80 -0.12
CA TRP A 44 8.17 -25.23 -0.74
C TRP A 44 8.44 -26.18 -1.90
N GLN A 45 9.44 -25.88 -2.74
CA GLN A 45 9.87 -26.77 -3.82
C GLN A 45 10.26 -28.16 -3.29
N LYS A 46 11.00 -28.24 -2.19
CA LYS A 46 11.39 -29.52 -1.58
C LYS A 46 10.17 -30.30 -1.10
N ARG A 47 9.25 -29.64 -0.39
CA ARG A 47 8.00 -30.27 0.10
C ARG A 47 7.15 -30.79 -1.08
N ILE A 48 6.94 -29.96 -2.10
CA ILE A 48 6.13 -30.27 -3.28
C ILE A 48 6.74 -31.42 -4.11
N ARG A 49 8.07 -31.55 -4.16
CA ARG A 49 8.75 -32.65 -4.85
C ARG A 49 8.57 -34.01 -4.16
N VAL A 50 8.39 -34.02 -2.84
CA VAL A 50 8.20 -35.26 -2.07
C VAL A 50 6.77 -35.76 -2.22
N ASP A 51 5.80 -34.90 -1.95
CA ASP A 51 4.37 -35.20 -2.10
C ASP A 51 3.62 -33.92 -2.47
N LYS A 52 3.35 -33.74 -3.76
CA LYS A 52 2.73 -32.51 -4.27
C LYS A 52 1.37 -32.26 -3.64
N ILE A 53 0.50 -33.27 -3.62
CA ILE A 53 -0.91 -33.09 -3.20
C ILE A 53 -0.95 -32.72 -1.73
N LYS A 54 -0.24 -33.49 -0.90
CA LYS A 54 -0.17 -33.23 0.54
C LYS A 54 0.48 -31.88 0.85
N ALA A 55 1.62 -31.59 0.23
CA ALA A 55 2.34 -30.35 0.49
C ALA A 55 1.54 -29.11 0.10
N VAL A 56 0.86 -29.13 -1.05
CA VAL A 56 0.05 -27.99 -1.51
C VAL A 56 -1.14 -27.76 -0.58
N SER A 57 -1.82 -28.83 -0.15
CA SER A 57 -2.93 -28.73 0.82
C SER A 57 -2.47 -28.16 2.17
N GLU A 58 -1.37 -28.68 2.73
CA GLU A 58 -0.79 -28.16 3.98
C GLU A 58 -0.37 -26.69 3.86
N LEU A 59 0.30 -26.32 2.76
CA LEU A 59 0.75 -24.95 2.52
C LEU A 59 -0.44 -23.99 2.31
N SER A 60 -1.50 -24.45 1.66
CA SER A 60 -2.74 -23.68 1.52
C SER A 60 -3.35 -23.34 2.88
N GLU A 61 -3.44 -24.31 3.79
CA GLU A 61 -3.92 -24.10 5.16
C GLU A 61 -2.98 -23.23 6.01
N GLU A 62 -1.67 -23.46 5.91
CA GLU A 62 -0.64 -22.74 6.67
C GLU A 62 -0.65 -21.23 6.37
N TYR A 63 -0.79 -20.86 5.09
CA TYR A 63 -0.78 -19.47 4.66
C TYR A 63 -2.18 -18.82 4.62
N GLY A 64 -3.25 -19.61 4.55
CA GLY A 64 -4.64 -19.16 4.65
C GLY A 64 -5.00 -18.07 3.64
N GLU A 65 -5.55 -16.95 4.11
CA GLU A 65 -6.00 -15.82 3.26
C GLU A 65 -4.87 -14.98 2.63
N ARG A 66 -3.60 -15.31 2.90
CA ARG A 66 -2.47 -14.58 2.30
C ARG A 66 -2.32 -14.92 0.82
N PHE A 67 -1.55 -14.10 0.11
CA PHE A 67 -1.28 -14.30 -1.30
C PHE A 67 -0.65 -15.68 -1.58
N GLU A 68 0.29 -16.13 -0.74
CA GLU A 68 0.89 -17.45 -0.83
C GLU A 68 -0.16 -18.58 -0.74
N GLY A 69 -1.07 -18.48 0.24
CA GLY A 69 -2.17 -19.46 0.42
C GLY A 69 -3.14 -19.47 -0.75
N TYR A 70 -3.47 -18.30 -1.30
CA TYR A 70 -4.24 -18.19 -2.54
C TYR A 70 -3.56 -18.93 -3.71
N LEU A 71 -2.25 -18.75 -3.91
CA LEU A 71 -1.53 -19.48 -4.97
C LEU A 71 -1.53 -21.00 -4.76
N PHE A 72 -1.34 -21.47 -3.52
CA PHE A 72 -1.42 -22.89 -3.21
C PHE A 72 -2.83 -23.45 -3.42
N SER A 73 -3.87 -22.69 -3.10
CA SER A 73 -5.26 -23.09 -3.36
C SER A 73 -5.54 -23.29 -4.84
N ILE A 74 -4.94 -22.48 -5.73
CA ILE A 74 -5.04 -22.65 -7.18
C ILE A 74 -4.25 -23.89 -7.62
N LEU A 75 -3.05 -24.12 -7.06
CA LEU A 75 -2.23 -25.29 -7.37
C LEU A 75 -2.87 -26.62 -6.98
N ASP A 76 -3.76 -26.62 -5.99
CA ASP A 76 -4.52 -27.80 -5.55
C ASP A 76 -5.62 -28.19 -6.56
N THR A 77 -5.97 -27.27 -7.47
CA THR A 77 -6.94 -27.52 -8.54
C THR A 77 -6.28 -28.10 -9.80
N ASN A 78 -7.09 -28.40 -10.81
CA ASN A 78 -6.65 -28.85 -12.13
C ASN A 78 -6.39 -27.71 -13.14
N TYR A 79 -6.22 -26.47 -12.70
CA TYR A 79 -5.91 -25.35 -13.59
C TYR A 79 -4.52 -25.50 -14.26
N SER A 80 -4.38 -24.95 -15.46
CA SER A 80 -3.10 -24.93 -16.16
C SER A 80 -2.13 -23.93 -15.52
N THR A 81 -0.83 -24.06 -15.81
CA THR A 81 0.17 -23.08 -15.37
C THR A 81 -0.10 -21.67 -15.89
N GLU A 82 -0.72 -21.56 -17.07
CA GLU A 82 -1.07 -20.26 -17.66
C GLU A 82 -2.28 -19.65 -16.94
N ASP A 83 -3.30 -20.44 -16.63
CA ASP A 83 -4.44 -19.98 -15.83
C ASP A 83 -3.99 -19.52 -14.43
N LEU A 84 -3.06 -20.25 -13.79
CA LEU A 84 -2.49 -19.85 -12.51
C LEU A 84 -1.81 -18.50 -12.61
N ARG A 85 -1.00 -18.29 -13.66
CA ARG A 85 -0.35 -17.00 -13.91
C ARG A 85 -1.41 -15.92 -14.07
N GLU A 86 -2.35 -16.09 -14.99
CA GLU A 86 -3.36 -15.08 -15.29
C GLU A 86 -4.15 -14.68 -14.04
N LEU A 87 -4.69 -15.65 -13.30
CA LEU A 87 -5.45 -15.41 -12.08
C LEU A 87 -4.62 -14.70 -11.00
N ALA A 88 -3.37 -15.13 -10.81
CA ALA A 88 -2.46 -14.50 -9.87
C ALA A 88 -2.11 -13.07 -10.28
N GLU A 89 -1.85 -12.82 -11.56
CA GLU A 89 -1.54 -11.48 -12.06
C GLU A 89 -2.72 -10.52 -11.92
N ILE A 90 -3.95 -11.00 -12.18
CA ILE A 90 -5.18 -10.25 -11.91
C ILE A 90 -5.28 -9.91 -10.41
N ASN A 91 -5.07 -10.89 -9.53
CA ASN A 91 -5.14 -10.68 -8.08
C ASN A 91 -4.12 -9.62 -7.59
N ILE A 92 -2.86 -9.75 -8.02
CA ILE A 92 -1.79 -8.79 -7.72
C ILE A 92 -2.19 -7.39 -8.21
N GLN A 93 -2.66 -7.28 -9.45
CA GLN A 93 -3.02 -6.00 -10.06
C GLN A 93 -4.22 -5.35 -9.37
N GLU A 94 -5.24 -6.11 -9.01
CA GLU A 94 -6.41 -5.63 -8.27
C GLU A 94 -6.03 -5.15 -6.87
N THR A 95 -5.18 -5.92 -6.17
CA THR A 95 -4.68 -5.55 -4.84
C THR A 95 -3.84 -4.27 -4.90
N TYR A 96 -2.94 -4.15 -5.89
CA TYR A 96 -2.17 -2.93 -6.10
C TYR A 96 -3.05 -1.73 -6.46
N THR A 97 -4.02 -1.92 -7.36
CA THR A 97 -4.97 -0.86 -7.77
C THR A 97 -5.79 -0.36 -6.59
N ARG A 98 -6.28 -1.27 -5.74
CA ARG A 98 -7.00 -0.91 -4.49
C ARG A 98 -6.12 -0.09 -3.55
N GLN A 99 -4.85 -0.46 -3.37
CA GLN A 99 -3.91 0.31 -2.55
C GLN A 99 -3.60 1.67 -3.16
N GLN A 100 -3.46 1.77 -4.49
CA GLN A 100 -3.26 3.05 -5.17
C GLN A 100 -4.46 3.98 -5.03
N GLN A 101 -5.69 3.47 -5.10
CA GLN A 101 -6.88 4.28 -4.84
C GLN A 101 -6.88 4.86 -3.42
N ILE A 102 -6.52 4.05 -2.41
CA ILE A 102 -6.40 4.51 -1.02
C ILE A 102 -5.33 5.60 -0.90
N ASN A 103 -4.17 5.37 -1.51
CA ASN A 103 -3.07 6.32 -1.52
C ASN A 103 -3.45 7.66 -2.20
N GLN A 104 -4.16 7.60 -3.34
CA GLN A 104 -4.66 8.80 -4.02
C GLN A 104 -5.61 9.62 -3.15
N ILE A 105 -6.46 8.97 -2.34
CA ILE A 105 -7.33 9.65 -1.37
C ILE A 105 -6.48 10.46 -0.37
N ILE A 106 -5.46 9.83 0.23
CA ILE A 106 -4.60 10.50 1.22
C ILE A 106 -3.77 11.63 0.59
N ALA A 107 -3.25 11.41 -0.62
CA ALA A 107 -2.56 12.46 -1.37
C ALA A 107 -3.48 13.65 -1.66
N SER A 108 -4.74 13.39 -2.01
CA SER A 108 -5.76 14.43 -2.23
C SER A 108 -6.10 15.17 -0.93
N MET A 109 -6.18 14.47 0.20
CA MET A 109 -6.35 15.09 1.52
C MET A 109 -5.19 16.04 1.85
N GLY A 110 -3.95 15.65 1.56
CA GLY A 110 -2.77 16.51 1.74
C GLY A 110 -2.81 17.76 0.88
N LYS A 111 -3.24 17.64 -0.39
CA LYS A 111 -3.38 18.79 -1.31
C LYS A 111 -4.54 19.72 -0.93
N THR A 112 -5.60 19.18 -0.34
CA THR A 112 -6.80 19.95 0.01
C THR A 112 -6.74 20.58 1.40
N ALA A 113 -5.90 20.08 2.31
CA ALA A 113 -5.76 20.61 3.67
C ALA A 113 -5.41 22.12 3.73
N PRO A 114 -4.50 22.68 2.91
CA PRO A 114 -4.25 24.12 2.87
C PRO A 114 -5.47 24.94 2.43
N VAL A 115 -6.31 24.39 1.55
CA VAL A 115 -7.55 25.05 1.09
C VAL A 115 -8.54 25.21 2.24
N PHE A 116 -8.63 24.23 3.14
CA PHE A 116 -9.42 24.38 4.37
C PHE A 116 -8.84 25.44 5.33
N GLY A 117 -7.50 25.55 5.40
CA GLY A 117 -6.85 26.63 6.14
C GLY A 117 -7.19 28.02 5.59
N MET A 118 -7.23 28.17 4.26
CA MET A 118 -7.68 29.40 3.61
C MET A 118 -9.17 29.69 3.81
N LEU A 119 -10.03 28.67 3.95
CA LEU A 119 -11.43 28.91 4.35
C LEU A 119 -11.51 29.49 5.78
N GLY A 120 -10.64 29.04 6.68
CA GLY A 120 -10.54 29.57 8.03
C GLY A 120 -10.16 31.05 8.08
N THR A 121 -9.29 31.52 7.17
CA THR A 121 -8.97 32.95 7.08
C THR A 121 -10.15 33.78 6.61
N LEU A 122 -10.92 33.29 5.65
CA LEU A 122 -12.14 33.96 5.20
C LEU A 122 -13.15 34.09 6.35
N PHE A 123 -13.33 33.05 7.17
CA PHE A 123 -14.17 33.15 8.37
C PHE A 123 -13.61 34.16 9.38
N GLY A 124 -12.30 34.17 9.62
CA GLY A 124 -11.67 35.16 10.50
C GLY A 124 -11.86 36.60 10.02
N LEU A 125 -11.78 36.83 8.70
CA LEU A 125 -12.09 38.14 8.10
C LEU A 125 -13.56 38.54 8.28
N ILE A 126 -14.51 37.60 8.13
CA ILE A 126 -15.94 37.87 8.38
C ILE A 126 -16.15 38.28 9.84
N VAL A 127 -15.50 37.60 10.79
CA VAL A 127 -15.59 37.93 12.23
C VAL A 127 -15.04 39.33 12.51
N ILE A 128 -13.87 39.68 11.96
CA ILE A 128 -13.27 41.02 12.10
C ILE A 128 -14.22 42.10 11.56
N LEU A 129 -14.86 41.87 10.41
CA LEU A 129 -15.81 42.82 9.81
C LEU A 129 -17.12 42.93 10.60
N SER A 130 -17.50 41.91 11.37
CA SER A 130 -18.74 41.90 12.16
C SER A 130 -18.65 42.62 13.52
N GLY A 131 -17.44 42.84 14.04
CA GLY A 131 -17.20 43.34 15.41
C GLY A 131 -16.34 44.61 15.48
N PHE A 132 -16.50 45.53 14.51
CA PHE A 132 -15.55 46.60 14.16
C PHE A 132 -15.28 47.70 15.22
N ASN A 133 -15.61 47.49 16.50
CA ASN A 133 -15.58 48.54 17.52
C ASN A 133 -14.51 48.35 18.62
N GLU A 134 -13.85 47.19 18.73
CA GLU A 134 -12.84 46.93 19.77
C GLU A 134 -11.53 46.33 19.19
N MET A 135 -10.39 46.93 19.50
CA MET A 135 -9.06 46.52 19.03
C MET A 135 -8.70 45.07 19.43
N ASP A 136 -9.08 44.65 20.62
CA ASP A 136 -8.80 43.29 21.14
C ASP A 136 -9.53 42.21 20.34
N SER A 137 -10.76 42.49 19.89
CA SER A 137 -11.56 41.60 19.03
C SER A 137 -10.92 41.43 17.65
N LEU A 138 -10.32 42.49 17.11
CA LEU A 138 -9.61 42.47 15.83
C LEU A 138 -8.36 41.59 15.89
N LEU A 139 -7.55 41.75 16.94
CA LEU A 139 -6.34 40.94 17.16
C LEU A 139 -6.68 39.45 17.34
N THR A 140 -7.76 39.15 18.05
CA THR A 140 -8.23 37.77 18.28
C THR A 140 -8.69 37.11 16.98
N GLY A 141 -9.46 37.81 16.14
CA GLY A 141 -9.92 37.30 14.84
C GLY A 141 -8.77 37.04 13.86
N LEU A 142 -7.76 37.92 13.86
CA LEU A 142 -6.56 37.76 13.03
C LEU A 142 -5.71 36.57 13.48
N ALA A 143 -5.50 36.40 14.80
CA ALA A 143 -4.77 35.27 15.35
C ALA A 143 -5.43 33.93 14.98
N ALA A 144 -6.77 33.84 15.08
CA ALA A 144 -7.52 32.65 14.68
C ALA A 144 -7.37 32.35 13.18
N ALA A 145 -7.46 33.36 12.30
CA ALA A 145 -7.25 33.22 10.87
C ALA A 145 -5.84 32.66 10.53
N LEU A 146 -4.80 33.20 11.17
CA LEU A 146 -3.43 32.76 10.96
C LEU A 146 -3.19 31.34 11.46
N MET A 147 -3.74 30.97 12.63
CA MET A 147 -3.63 29.62 13.18
C MET A 147 -4.29 28.58 12.27
N THR A 148 -5.47 28.86 11.72
CA THR A 148 -6.14 27.91 10.80
C THR A 148 -5.33 27.69 9.51
N THR A 149 -4.67 28.72 8.98
CA THR A 149 -3.76 28.59 7.83
C THR A 149 -2.54 27.75 8.17
N LEU A 150 -1.91 28.04 9.32
CA LEU A 150 -0.75 27.31 9.80
C LEU A 150 -1.08 25.81 9.93
N TYR A 151 -2.19 25.47 10.60
CA TYR A 151 -2.60 24.08 10.75
C TYR A 151 -2.92 23.41 9.41
N GLY A 152 -3.59 24.10 8.49
CA GLY A 152 -3.88 23.55 7.16
C GLY A 152 -2.63 23.18 6.36
N ILE A 153 -1.62 24.07 6.38
CA ILE A 153 -0.34 23.85 5.69
C ILE A 153 0.48 22.75 6.38
N VAL A 154 0.56 22.78 7.72
CA VAL A 154 1.33 21.80 8.50
C VAL A 154 0.75 20.41 8.31
N ILE A 155 -0.55 20.23 8.50
CA ILE A 155 -1.20 18.92 8.38
C ILE A 155 -1.10 18.39 6.94
N GLY A 156 -1.30 19.25 5.93
CA GLY A 156 -1.17 18.86 4.53
C GLY A 156 0.22 18.35 4.16
N ASN A 157 1.25 19.17 4.44
CA ASN A 157 2.61 18.92 3.97
C ASN A 157 3.46 18.03 4.87
N PHE A 158 3.24 18.03 6.18
CA PHE A 158 4.03 17.25 7.12
C PHE A 158 3.38 15.92 7.50
N ILE A 159 2.07 15.77 7.32
CA ILE A 159 1.36 14.53 7.67
C ILE A 159 0.91 13.81 6.41
N PHE A 160 -0.07 14.36 5.67
CA PHE A 160 -0.72 13.61 4.61
C PHE A 160 0.16 13.32 3.38
N ILE A 161 0.96 14.30 2.91
CA ILE A 161 1.80 14.09 1.73
C ILE A 161 2.91 13.04 1.98
N PRO A 162 3.70 13.11 3.06
CA PRO A 162 4.70 12.09 3.37
C PRO A 162 4.09 10.70 3.58
N MET A 163 2.92 10.66 4.22
CA MET A 163 2.14 9.45 4.47
C MET A 163 1.69 8.78 3.16
N ALA A 164 1.16 9.55 2.21
CA ALA A 164 0.84 9.06 0.87
C ALA A 164 2.09 8.51 0.14
N LYS A 165 3.20 9.25 0.14
CA LYS A 165 4.45 8.79 -0.47
C LYS A 165 4.93 7.46 0.13
N LYS A 166 4.92 7.34 1.46
CA LYS A 166 5.32 6.11 2.15
C LYS A 166 4.42 4.94 1.78
N MET A 167 3.10 5.13 1.76
CA MET A 167 2.16 4.08 1.34
C MET A 167 2.35 3.65 -0.11
N ASN A 168 2.62 4.59 -1.01
CA ASN A 168 2.94 4.27 -2.40
C ASN A 168 4.17 3.36 -2.48
N ASN A 169 5.22 3.69 -1.74
CA ASN A 169 6.44 2.90 -1.72
C ASN A 169 6.17 1.47 -1.22
N ILE A 170 5.43 1.34 -0.12
CA ILE A 170 5.06 0.04 0.46
C ILE A 170 4.22 -0.78 -0.53
N ALA A 171 3.25 -0.16 -1.20
CA ALA A 171 2.43 -0.83 -2.20
C ALA A 171 3.26 -1.35 -3.39
N SER A 172 4.24 -0.56 -3.84
CA SER A 172 5.17 -0.95 -4.90
C SER A 172 6.08 -2.11 -4.47
N LEU A 173 6.60 -2.08 -3.24
CA LEU A 173 7.42 -3.16 -2.68
C LEU A 173 6.60 -4.45 -2.50
N GLN A 174 5.35 -4.34 -2.03
CA GLN A 174 4.45 -5.49 -1.90
C GLN A 174 4.10 -6.09 -3.27
N PHE A 175 3.78 -5.26 -4.26
CA PHE A 175 3.56 -5.71 -5.65
C PHE A 175 4.77 -6.48 -6.19
N PHE A 176 5.98 -5.98 -5.94
CA PHE A 176 7.20 -6.65 -6.34
C PHE A 176 7.38 -8.00 -5.63
N ARG A 177 7.19 -8.04 -4.30
CA ARG A 177 7.26 -9.25 -3.49
C ARG A 177 6.29 -10.32 -3.99
N GLU A 178 5.03 -9.96 -4.26
CA GLU A 178 4.02 -10.89 -4.78
C GLU A 178 4.37 -11.41 -6.18
N LYS A 179 4.92 -10.55 -7.07
CA LYS A 179 5.44 -10.98 -8.37
C LYS A 179 6.61 -11.96 -8.24
N LEU A 180 7.51 -11.75 -7.28
CA LEU A 180 8.64 -12.65 -7.00
C LEU A 180 8.14 -14.03 -6.55
N ILE A 181 7.18 -14.05 -5.62
CA ILE A 181 6.55 -15.28 -5.12
C ILE A 181 5.85 -16.04 -6.25
N LEU A 182 5.08 -15.33 -7.08
CA LEU A 182 4.40 -15.91 -8.25
C LEU A 182 5.40 -16.57 -9.22
N GLU A 183 6.48 -15.88 -9.59
CA GLU A 183 7.51 -16.46 -10.47
C GLU A 183 8.15 -17.69 -9.82
N GLY A 184 8.41 -17.65 -8.51
CA GLY A 184 8.90 -18.80 -7.76
C GLY A 184 7.99 -20.02 -7.89
N ILE A 185 6.69 -19.84 -7.64
CA ILE A 185 5.69 -20.91 -7.74
C ILE A 185 5.54 -21.44 -9.17
N LEU A 186 5.55 -20.56 -10.18
CA LEU A 186 5.52 -20.97 -11.58
C LEU A 186 6.73 -21.84 -11.95
N LEU A 187 7.93 -21.49 -11.46
CA LEU A 187 9.13 -22.29 -11.70
C LEU A 187 9.09 -23.65 -10.98
N ILE A 188 8.47 -23.72 -9.79
CA ILE A 188 8.21 -25.00 -9.12
C ILE A 188 7.27 -25.86 -9.96
N GLN A 189 6.18 -25.30 -10.48
CA GLN A 189 5.22 -26.01 -11.32
C GLN A 189 5.84 -26.50 -12.64
N GLN A 190 6.77 -25.72 -13.20
CA GLN A 190 7.59 -26.10 -14.35
C GLN A 190 8.71 -27.11 -14.03
N GLN A 191 8.78 -27.61 -12.79
CA GLN A 191 9.77 -28.59 -12.31
C GLN A 191 11.23 -28.16 -12.51
N LYS A 192 11.52 -26.85 -12.46
CA LYS A 192 12.90 -26.35 -12.56
C LYS A 192 13.75 -26.82 -11.38
N SER A 193 15.07 -26.86 -11.55
CA SER A 193 15.99 -27.23 -10.46
C SER A 193 16.09 -26.11 -9.42
N SER A 194 16.40 -26.43 -8.16
CA SER A 194 16.54 -25.43 -7.09
C SER A 194 17.55 -24.34 -7.43
N LEU A 195 18.64 -24.71 -8.12
CA LEU A 195 19.64 -23.76 -8.62
C LEU A 195 19.05 -22.81 -9.66
N GLN A 196 18.30 -23.34 -10.64
CA GLN A 196 17.64 -22.51 -11.66
C GLN A 196 16.61 -21.55 -11.05
N ILE A 197 15.87 -21.99 -10.03
CA ILE A 197 14.93 -21.13 -9.29
C ILE A 197 15.68 -20.01 -8.60
N PHE A 198 16.71 -20.35 -7.82
CA PHE A 198 17.52 -19.39 -7.08
C PHE A 198 18.14 -18.33 -7.99
N ASP A 199 18.84 -18.76 -9.05
CA ASP A 199 19.52 -17.85 -9.99
C ASP A 199 18.52 -16.90 -10.66
N ARG A 200 17.35 -17.40 -11.03
CA ARG A 200 16.30 -16.60 -11.69
C ARG A 200 15.70 -15.57 -10.73
N LEU A 201 15.31 -15.99 -9.52
CA LEU A 201 14.75 -15.09 -8.52
C LEU A 201 15.76 -14.03 -8.06
N LYS A 202 17.03 -14.42 -7.88
CA LYS A 202 18.11 -13.48 -7.54
C LYS A 202 18.39 -12.46 -8.65
N ALA A 203 18.29 -12.87 -9.92
CA ALA A 203 18.39 -11.95 -11.04
C ALA A 203 17.23 -10.93 -11.07
N HIS A 204 16.02 -11.32 -10.66
CA HIS A 204 14.90 -10.41 -10.49
C HIS A 204 15.14 -9.38 -9.37
N MET A 205 15.76 -9.77 -8.26
CA MET A 205 16.14 -8.82 -7.20
C MET A 205 17.21 -7.82 -7.66
N HIS A 206 18.29 -8.28 -8.31
CA HIS A 206 19.41 -7.42 -8.68
C HIS A 206 19.06 -6.36 -9.74
N ARG A 207 18.09 -6.67 -10.62
CA ARG A 207 17.57 -5.68 -11.58
C ARG A 207 16.79 -4.55 -10.89
N THR A 208 16.19 -4.82 -9.75
CA THR A 208 15.35 -3.86 -9.03
C THR A 208 16.17 -2.99 -8.08
N SER A 209 17.21 -3.53 -7.43
CA SER A 209 18.13 -2.75 -6.58
C SER A 209 18.92 -1.68 -7.36
N GLN A 210 18.95 -1.74 -8.70
CA GLN A 210 19.57 -0.73 -9.56
C GLN A 210 18.58 0.33 -10.08
N GLN A 211 17.28 0.18 -9.83
CA GLN A 211 16.23 1.12 -10.26
C GLN A 211 15.80 2.12 -9.17
N PHE A 212 16.32 1.96 -7.96
CA PHE A 212 16.16 2.86 -6.81
C PHE A 212 17.51 3.47 -6.43
#